data_AF-A0A3D2FU60-F1
#
_entry.id   AF-A0A3D2FU60-F1
#
_cell.length_a   1.000
_cell.length_b   1.000
_cell.length_c   1.000
_cell.angle_alpha   90.00
_cell.angle_beta   90.00
_cell.angle_gamma   90.00
#
_symmetry.space_group_name_H-M   'P 1'
#
loop_
_entity.id
_entity.type
_entity.pdbx_description
1 polymer ?
#
loop_
_entity_poly.entity_id
_entity_poly.type
_entity_poly.pdbx_seq_one_letter_code
_entity_poly.pdbx_strand_id
1 'polypeptide(L)' 'MSSRTAPFVIGIDVGGTFTDLFFLDRSTGTVTTGKVPSTVADQSIGLVDGISRELTDF' A
#
# COMPACT_ATOMS: atom_id res chain seq x y z
N MET A 1 20.42 15.23 -14.09
CA MET A 1 19.01 15.02 -13.71
C MET A 1 18.96 13.87 -12.71
N SER A 2 18.84 14.14 -11.41
CA SER A 2 18.68 13.06 -10.43
C SER A 2 17.25 12.54 -10.54
N SER A 3 17.09 11.32 -11.05
CA SER A 3 15.79 10.63 -11.05
C SER A 3 15.39 10.44 -9.59
N ARG A 4 14.36 11.17 -9.14
CA ARG A 4 13.80 11.01 -7.79
C ARG A 4 12.90 9.78 -7.84
N THR A 5 13.51 8.61 -7.75
CA THR A 5 12.81 7.34 -7.63
C THR A 5 11.98 7.39 -6.35
N ALA A 6 10.64 7.26 -6.46
CA ALA A 6 9.78 7.19 -5.28
C ALA A 6 10.29 6.07 -4.35
N PRO A 7 10.49 6.30 -3.04
CA PRO A 7 11.16 5.34 -2.17
C PRO A 7 10.43 4.00 -2.10
N PHE A 8 9.11 4.00 -2.23
CA PHE A 8 8.29 2.79 -2.13
C PHE A 8 7.78 2.27 -3.48
N VAL A 9 7.73 0.94 -3.59
CA VAL A 9 6.85 0.22 -4.51
C VAL A 9 5.75 -0.42 -3.67
N ILE A 10 4.50 -0.16 -4.04
CA ILE A 10 3.34 -0.69 -3.32
C ILE A 10 2.60 -1.65 -4.25
N GLY A 11 2.46 -2.89 -3.81
CA GLY A 11 1.62 -3.91 -4.45
C GLY A 11 0.29 -4.00 -3.70
N ILE A 12 -0.81 -4.08 -4.43
CA ILE A 12 -2.15 -4.13 -3.84
C ILE A 12 -2.96 -5.21 -4.53
N ASP A 13 -3.56 -6.11 -3.75
CA ASP A 13 -4.49 -7.14 -4.19
C ASP A 13 -5.85 -6.93 -3.52
N VAL A 14 -6.85 -6.55 -4.32
CA VAL A 14 -8.17 -6.20 -3.84
C VAL A 14 -9.10 -7.40 -3.95
N GLY A 15 -9.46 -7.98 -2.81
CA GLY A 15 -10.44 -9.05 -2.70
C GLY A 15 -11.85 -8.58 -2.33
N GLY A 16 -12.75 -9.54 -2.14
CA GLY A 16 -14.13 -9.27 -1.68
C GLY A 16 -14.25 -9.02 -0.17
N THR A 17 -13.45 -9.72 0.64
CA THR A 17 -13.47 -9.59 2.12
C THR A 17 -12.34 -8.71 2.62
N PHE A 18 -11.14 -8.88 2.06
CA PHE A 18 -9.94 -8.16 2.47
C PHE A 18 -9.18 -7.64 1.25
N THR A 19 -8.46 -6.55 1.47
CA THR A 19 -7.45 -5.98 0.58
C THR A 19 -6.09 -6.22 1.22
N ASP A 20 -5.21 -6.87 0.47
CA ASP A 20 -3.84 -7.16 0.87
C ASP A 20 -2.90 -6.10 0.29
N LEU A 21 -1.97 -5.61 1.12
CA LEU A 21 -0.98 -4.60 0.75
C LEU A 21 0.44 -5.12 0.98
N PHE A 22 1.32 -4.77 0.06
CA PHE A 22 2.75 -5.05 0.10
C PHE A 22 3.51 -3.75 -0.12
N PHE A 23 4.48 -3.45 0.75
CA PHE A 23 5.32 -2.26 0.64
C PHE A 23 6.77 -2.71 0.55
N LEU A 24 7.46 -2.28 -0.51
CA LEU A 24 8.90 -2.42 -0.66
C LEU A 24 9.53 -1.03 -0.57
N ASP A 25 10.28 -0.78 0.50
CA ASP A 25 11.22 0.34 0.55
C ASP A 25 12.44 -0.01 -0.30
N ARG A 26 12.58 0.65 -1.46
CA ARG A 26 13.71 0.43 -2.37
C ARG A 26 15.03 0.97 -1.84
N SER A 27 15.01 1.85 -0.84
CA SER A 27 16.22 2.43 -0.25
C SER A 27 16.88 1.48 0.75
N THR A 28 16.08 0.74 1.51
CA THR A 28 16.56 -0.20 2.55
C THR A 28 16.42 -1.66 2.13
N GLY A 29 15.57 -1.95 1.14
CA GLY A 29 15.17 -3.32 0.79
C GLY A 29 14.14 -3.92 1.76
N THR A 30 13.66 -3.14 2.73
CA THR A 30 12.69 -3.62 3.72
C THR A 30 11.33 -3.85 3.08
N VAL A 31 10.69 -4.95 3.50
CA VAL A 31 9.35 -5.33 3.11
C VAL A 31 8.44 -5.32 4.32
N THR A 32 7.28 -4.69 4.19
CA THR A 32 6.16 -4.80 5.12
C THR A 32 4.90 -5.20 4.37
N THR A 33 3.96 -5.82 5.09
CA THR A 33 2.68 -6.23 4.53
C THR A 33 1.54 -5.77 5.43
N GLY A 34 0.42 -5.44 4.82
CA GLY A 34 -0.80 -5.00 5.50
C GLY A 34 -2.01 -5.77 4.99
N LYS A 35 -3.03 -5.88 5.83
CA LYS A 35 -4.34 -6.41 5.45
C LYS A 35 -5.43 -5.54 6.06
N VAL A 36 -6.35 -5.10 5.23
CA VAL A 36 -7.51 -4.30 5.67
C VAL A 36 -8.80 -4.89 5.11
N PRO A 37 -9.96 -4.72 5.78
CA PRO A 37 -11.24 -5.11 5.20
C PRO A 37 -11.47 -4.40 3.86
N SER A 38 -11.99 -5.13 2.87
CA SER A 38 -12.39 -4.53 1.61
C SER A 38 -13.66 -3.70 1.79
N THR A 39 -13.72 -2.56 1.12
CA THR A 39 -14.95 -1.77 1.01
C THR A 39 -15.58 -2.06 -0.35
N VAL A 40 -16.47 -3.05 -0.43
CA VAL A 40 -17.00 -3.56 -1.71
C VAL A 40 -17.72 -2.47 -2.53
N ALA A 41 -18.41 -1.56 -1.86
CA ALA A 41 -19.11 -0.46 -2.52
C ALA A 41 -18.15 0.56 -3.17
N ASP A 42 -16.94 0.69 -2.61
CA ASP A 42 -15.88 1.55 -3.14
C ASP A 42 -14.51 1.05 -2.66
N GLN A 43 -13.81 0.34 -3.54
CA GLN A 43 -12.53 -0.28 -3.22
C GLN A 43 -11.41 0.75 -2.99
N SER A 44 -11.57 1.99 -3.47
CA SER A 44 -10.58 3.05 -3.25
C SER A 44 -10.44 3.39 -1.76
N ILE A 45 -11.51 3.23 -0.98
CA ILE A 45 -11.52 3.46 0.47
C ILE A 45 -10.59 2.45 1.17
N GLY A 46 -10.75 1.15 0.88
CA GLY A 46 -9.89 0.11 1.46
C GLY A 46 -8.42 0.29 1.08
N LEU A 47 -8.15 0.74 -0.15
CA LEU A 47 -6.81 1.05 -0.63
C LEU A 47 -6.18 2.22 0.14
N VAL A 48 -6.87 3.35 0.25
CA VAL A 48 -6.35 4.56 0.94
C VAL A 48 -6.16 4.30 2.44
N ASP A 49 -7.11 3.62 3.08
CA ASP A 49 -7.01 3.23 4.49
C ASP A 49 -5.81 2.31 4.73
N GLY A 50 -5.59 1.35 3.83
CA GLY A 50 -4.46 0.43 3.91
C GLY A 50 -3.11 1.14 3.80
N ILE A 51 -2.98 2.08 2.86
CA ILE A 51 -1.73 2.83 2.68
C ILE A 51 -1.48 3.78 3.87
N SER A 52 -2.51 4.49 4.32
CA SER A 52 -2.40 5.51 5.38
C SER A 52 -2.03 4.93 6.76
N ARG A 53 -2.26 3.62 6.98
CA ARG A 53 -1.86 2.93 8.23
C ARG A 53 -0.36 2.65 8.30
N GLU A 54 0.26 2.40 7.15
CA GLU A 54 1.66 1.95 7.07
C GLU A 54 2.60 3.10 6.66
N LEU A 55 2.11 4.09 5.92
CA LEU A 55 2.87 5.26 5.49
C LEU A 55 2.25 6.53 6.07
N THR A 56 3.04 7.25 6.86
CA THR A 56 2.60 8.47 7.57
C THR A 56 2.60 9.73 6.70
N ASP A 57 3.30 9.71 5.55
CA ASP A 57 3.44 10.82 4.60
C ASP A 57 2.93 10.45 3.19
N PHE A 58 1.72 9.87 3.11
CA PHE A 58 1.03 9.49 1.86
C PHE A 58 0.14 10.61 1.30
#